data_AF-A0A520AEW2-F1
#
_entry.id   AF-A0A520AEW2-F1
#
_cell.length_a   1.000
_cell.length_b   1.000
_cell.length_c   1.000
_cell.angle_alpha   90.00
_cell.angle_beta   90.00
_cell.angle_gamma   90.00
#
_symmetry.space_group_name_H-M   'P 1'
#
loop_
_entity.id
_entity.type
_entity.pdbx_description
1 polymer ?
#
loop_
_entity_poly.entity_id
_entity_poly.type
_entity_poly.pdbx_seq_one_letter_code
_entity_poly.pdbx_strand_id
1 'polypeptide(L)'
;MPIVFNKNIDDDTVLAVWKIEETEEQLMSGLQLKQHELDIIASLNNGKRLLHWLSTRLLLRKMLNTSEYIDCQMDEHGKPYLPNLGYHISLSHSYDYAAVIVGKTRKVGVDIELIKHKIKT
;
A
#
# COMPACT_ATOMS: atom_id res chain seq x y z
N MET A 1 7.02 -13.42 -8.65
CA MET A 1 7.37 -12.60 -7.47
C MET A 1 7.07 -11.15 -7.83
N PRO A 2 6.08 -10.52 -7.20
CA PRO A 2 5.56 -9.23 -7.67
C PRO A 2 6.25 -8.00 -7.04
N ILE A 3 7.00 -8.19 -5.95
CA ILE A 3 7.86 -7.14 -5.39
C ILE A 3 9.05 -6.95 -6.34
N VAL A 4 9.09 -5.78 -6.99
CA VAL A 4 10.12 -5.43 -7.98
C VAL A 4 11.24 -4.60 -7.38
N PHE A 5 11.01 -4.02 -6.21
CA PHE A 5 12.02 -3.24 -5.47
C PHE A 5 11.79 -3.41 -3.98
N ASN A 6 12.88 -3.64 -3.24
CA ASN A 6 12.88 -3.66 -1.78
C ASN A 6 14.22 -3.10 -1.29
N LYS A 7 14.19 -2.11 -0.41
CA LYS A 7 15.36 -1.42 0.09
C LYS A 7 15.19 -1.03 1.55
N ASN A 8 16.15 -1.42 2.37
CA ASN A 8 16.36 -0.81 3.68
C ASN A 8 16.94 0.60 3.46
N ILE A 9 16.19 1.62 3.85
CA ILE A 9 16.65 3.02 3.83
C ILE A 9 17.63 3.25 4.98
N ASP A 10 17.33 2.64 6.12
CA ASP A 10 18.14 2.55 7.33
C ASP A 10 17.71 1.32 8.15
N ASP A 11 18.22 1.17 9.37
CA ASP A 11 17.94 0.02 10.25
C ASP A 11 16.46 -0.13 10.67
N ASP A 12 15.70 0.98 10.63
CA ASP A 12 14.32 1.07 11.08
C ASP A 12 13.32 1.33 9.95
N THR A 13 13.79 1.53 8.72
CA THR A 13 12.96 2.00 7.61
C THR A 13 13.15 1.15 6.37
N VAL A 14 12.05 0.58 5.87
CA VAL A 14 12.04 -0.27 4.66
C VAL A 14 11.07 0.31 3.65
N LEU A 15 11.51 0.38 2.39
CA LEU A 15 10.72 0.77 1.23
C LEU A 15 10.58 -0.43 0.29
N ALA A 16 9.35 -0.69 -0.18
CA ALA A 16 9.11 -1.69 -1.21
C ALA A 16 8.18 -1.15 -2.31
N VAL A 17 8.36 -1.67 -3.52
CA VAL A 17 7.49 -1.42 -4.68
C VAL A 17 7.04 -2.75 -5.27
N TRP A 18 5.75 -2.82 -5.58
CA TRP A 18 5.06 -3.97 -6.13
C TRP A 18 4.51 -3.62 -7.51
N LYS A 19 4.75 -4.47 -8.50
CA LYS A 19 4.11 -4.39 -9.81
C LYS A 19 2.82 -5.21 -9.78
N ILE A 20 1.70 -4.54 -10.03
CA ILE A 20 0.36 -5.10 -9.88
C ILE A 20 0.03 -5.89 -11.15
N GLU A 21 0.05 -7.20 -11.02
CA GLU A 21 -0.28 -8.14 -12.11
C GLU A 21 -1.39 -9.11 -11.71
N GLU A 22 -1.77 -9.10 -10.43
CA GLU A 22 -2.78 -9.96 -9.83
C GLU A 22 -4.21 -9.48 -10.13
N THR A 23 -5.14 -10.44 -10.15
CA THR A 23 -6.58 -10.16 -10.14
C THR A 23 -7.04 -9.67 -8.77
N GLU A 24 -8.23 -9.09 -8.73
CA GLU A 24 -8.88 -8.66 -7.50
C GLU A 24 -8.98 -9.83 -6.50
N GLU A 25 -9.42 -11.01 -6.94
CA GLU A 25 -9.59 -12.19 -6.10
C GLU A 25 -8.25 -12.67 -5.52
N GLN A 26 -7.19 -12.64 -6.32
CA GLN A 26 -5.85 -13.00 -5.88
C GLN A 26 -5.35 -12.05 -4.80
N LEU A 27 -5.56 -10.73 -4.96
CA LEU A 27 -5.17 -9.75 -3.98
C LEU A 27 -5.98 -9.89 -2.68
N MET A 28 -7.30 -10.06 -2.78
CA MET A 28 -8.20 -10.24 -1.64
C MET A 28 -7.87 -11.50 -0.83
N SER A 29 -7.48 -12.60 -1.50
CA SER A 29 -7.12 -13.86 -0.82
C SER A 29 -5.93 -13.73 0.16
N GLY A 30 -5.10 -12.70 -0.03
CA GLY A 30 -3.95 -12.42 0.84
C GLY A 30 -4.25 -11.51 2.03
N LEU A 31 -5.50 -11.05 2.19
CA LEU A 31 -5.89 -10.05 3.19
C LEU A 31 -6.85 -10.63 4.23
N GLN A 32 -6.79 -10.06 5.44
CA GLN A 32 -7.79 -10.23 6.49
C GLN A 32 -8.65 -8.97 6.48
N LEU A 33 -9.86 -9.05 5.95
CA LEU A 33 -10.75 -7.89 5.76
C LEU A 33 -11.88 -7.92 6.80
N LYS A 34 -12.17 -6.80 7.45
CA LYS A 34 -13.41 -6.61 8.22
C LYS A 34 -14.43 -5.82 7.41
N GLN A 35 -15.62 -5.67 8.00
CA GLN A 35 -16.77 -5.06 7.32
C GLN A 35 -16.47 -3.67 6.76
N HIS A 36 -15.79 -2.81 7.52
CA HIS A 36 -15.50 -1.45 7.05
C HIS A 36 -14.55 -1.43 5.84
N GLU A 37 -13.60 -2.37 5.73
CA GLU A 37 -12.79 -2.50 4.51
C GLU A 37 -13.59 -3.06 3.35
N LEU A 38 -14.51 -3.99 3.59
CA LEU A 38 -15.43 -4.48 2.55
C LEU A 38 -16.33 -3.37 2.03
N ASP A 39 -16.79 -2.47 2.90
CA ASP A 39 -17.59 -1.30 2.51
C ASP A 39 -16.75 -0.32 1.67
N ILE A 40 -15.47 -0.12 2.01
CA ILE A 40 -14.53 0.65 1.20
C ILE A 40 -14.36 -0.01 -0.17
N ILE A 41 -14.09 -1.32 -0.21
CA ILE A 41 -13.94 -2.09 -1.46
C ILE A 41 -15.20 -1.93 -2.33
N ALA A 42 -16.39 -2.08 -1.75
CA ALA A 42 -17.65 -1.91 -2.47
C ALA A 42 -17.84 -0.48 -3.01
N SER A 43 -17.32 0.54 -2.30
CA SER A 43 -17.35 1.94 -2.76
C SER A 43 -16.33 2.23 -3.87
N LEU A 44 -15.26 1.44 -3.94
CA LEU A 44 -14.22 1.55 -4.96
C LEU A 44 -14.68 0.73 -6.18
N ASN A 45 -15.35 1.40 -7.13
CA ASN A 45 -15.75 0.79 -8.41
C ASN A 45 -14.71 -0.19 -8.97
N ASN A 46 -15.16 -1.29 -9.57
CA ASN A 46 -14.30 -2.29 -10.21
C ASN A 46 -13.35 -1.62 -11.22
N GLY A 47 -12.05 -1.71 -10.95
CA GLY A 47 -11.03 -1.11 -11.81
C GLY A 47 -9.71 -0.83 -11.10
N LYS A 48 -8.88 0.01 -11.72
CA LYS A 48 -7.49 0.27 -11.25
C LYS A 48 -7.42 0.77 -9.82
N ARG A 49 -8.36 1.62 -9.38
CA ARG A 49 -8.36 2.18 -8.02
C ARG A 49 -8.53 1.11 -6.95
N LEU A 50 -9.39 0.12 -7.20
CA LEU A 50 -9.56 -1.03 -6.31
C LEU A 50 -8.29 -1.88 -6.25
N LEU A 51 -7.70 -2.19 -7.41
CA LEU A 51 -6.43 -2.93 -7.48
C LEU A 51 -5.30 -2.19 -6.77
N HIS A 52 -5.20 -0.87 -6.91
CA HIS A 52 -4.23 -0.04 -6.17
C HIS A 52 -4.44 -0.14 -4.66
N TRP A 53 -5.69 0.00 -4.21
CA TRP A 53 -6.02 -0.08 -2.80
C TRP A 53 -5.65 -1.45 -2.21
N LEU A 54 -6.09 -2.53 -2.85
CA LEU A 54 -5.79 -3.90 -2.44
C LEU A 54 -4.28 -4.19 -2.45
N SER A 55 -3.58 -3.77 -3.49
CA SER A 55 -2.14 -4.02 -3.64
C SER A 55 -1.31 -3.32 -2.57
N THR A 56 -1.64 -2.08 -2.21
CA THR A 56 -0.94 -1.38 -1.11
C THR A 56 -1.16 -2.08 0.23
N ARG A 57 -2.37 -2.58 0.51
CA ARG A 57 -2.68 -3.34 1.75
C ARG A 57 -1.93 -4.67 1.78
N LEU A 58 -1.90 -5.38 0.66
CA LEU A 58 -1.22 -6.67 0.58
C LEU A 58 0.30 -6.51 0.67
N LEU A 59 0.87 -5.50 0.00
CA LEU A 59 2.29 -5.18 0.11
C LEU A 59 2.66 -4.81 1.55
N LEU A 60 1.86 -3.96 2.22
CA LEU A 60 2.05 -3.63 3.62
C LEU A 60 2.07 -4.89 4.50
N ARG A 61 1.11 -5.80 4.32
CA ARG A 61 1.08 -7.08 5.06
C ARG A 61 2.34 -7.91 4.83
N LYS A 62 2.82 -8.00 3.59
CA LYS A 62 4.08 -8.71 3.30
C LYS A 62 5.29 -8.06 3.97
N MET A 63 5.35 -6.72 4.01
CA MET A 63 6.44 -6.00 4.65
C MET A 63 6.45 -6.17 6.17
N LEU A 64 5.27 -6.16 6.79
CA LEU A 64 5.14 -6.39 8.24
C LEU A 64 5.34 -7.85 8.63
N ASN A 65 5.21 -8.79 7.69
CA ASN A 65 5.37 -10.23 7.88
C ASN A 65 4.63 -10.73 9.14
N THR A 66 3.37 -10.31 9.30
CA THR A 66 2.57 -10.62 10.49
C THR A 66 1.35 -11.49 10.14
N SER A 67 0.98 -12.36 11.08
CA SER A 67 -0.29 -13.10 11.05
C SER A 67 -1.45 -12.30 11.61
N GLU A 68 -1.16 -11.21 12.35
CA GLU A 68 -2.17 -10.37 12.99
C GLU A 68 -2.97 -9.58 11.96
N TYR A 69 -4.15 -9.15 12.38
CA TYR A 69 -4.96 -8.20 11.64
C TYR A 69 -4.25 -6.84 11.58
N ILE A 70 -4.24 -6.20 10.41
CA ILE A 70 -3.63 -4.89 10.22
C ILE A 70 -4.79 -3.90 10.00
N ASP A 71 -5.08 -3.10 11.00
CA ASP A 71 -6.06 -2.04 10.88
C ASP A 71 -5.40 -0.85 10.17
N CYS A 72 -5.70 -0.59 8.91
CA CYS A 72 -5.07 0.48 8.15
C CYS A 72 -6.08 1.56 7.78
N GLN A 73 -6.13 2.60 8.59
CA GLN A 73 -7.08 3.71 8.51
C GLN A 73 -6.43 4.96 7.93
N MET A 74 -7.27 5.92 7.50
CA MET A 74 -6.84 7.25 7.07
C MET A 74 -7.23 8.26 8.15
N ASP A 75 -6.35 9.19 8.47
CA ASP A 75 -6.67 10.31 9.35
C ASP A 75 -7.47 11.41 8.63
N GLU A 76 -7.79 12.50 9.33
CA GLU A 76 -8.55 13.64 8.81
C GLU A 76 -7.86 14.36 7.63
N HIS A 77 -6.54 14.17 7.48
CA HIS A 77 -5.73 14.71 6.40
C HIS A 77 -5.48 13.69 5.28
N GLY A 78 -6.10 12.51 5.34
CA GLY A 78 -5.93 11.43 4.37
C GLY A 78 -4.63 10.64 4.52
N LYS A 79 -3.90 10.82 5.63
CA LYS A 79 -2.66 10.08 5.89
C LYS A 79 -2.96 8.69 6.46
N PRO A 80 -2.35 7.63 5.91
CA PRO A 80 -2.54 6.28 6.44
C PRO A 80 -1.81 6.10 7.78
N TYR A 81 -2.46 5.39 8.71
CA TYR A 81 -1.90 5.01 10.00
C TYR A 81 -2.45 3.65 10.45
N LEU A 82 -1.75 3.02 11.41
CA LEU A 82 -2.09 1.70 11.95
C LEU A 82 -2.47 1.82 13.43
N PRO A 83 -3.76 1.95 13.79
CA PRO A 83 -4.18 2.11 15.19
C PRO A 83 -3.69 0.98 16.12
N ASN A 84 -3.57 -0.23 15.57
CA ASN A 84 -3.22 -1.42 16.35
C ASN A 84 -1.74 -1.79 16.29
N LEU A 85 -0.91 -1.01 15.57
CA LEU A 85 0.51 -1.28 15.40
C LEU A 85 1.34 0.00 15.52
N GLY A 86 2.47 -0.06 16.22
CA GLY A 86 3.35 1.10 16.47
C GLY A 86 4.20 1.56 15.28
N TYR A 87 3.81 1.26 14.03
CA TYR A 87 4.58 1.61 12.83
C TYR A 87 4.09 2.91 12.19
N HIS A 88 5.02 3.66 11.62
CA HIS A 88 4.71 4.76 10.72
C HIS A 88 4.73 4.25 9.28
N ILE A 89 3.70 4.58 8.51
CA ILE A 89 3.57 4.13 7.13
C ILE A 89 3.27 5.28 6.17
N SER A 90 3.60 5.06 4.90
CA SER A 90 3.09 5.85 3.79
C SER A 90 2.87 4.92 2.59
N LEU A 91 1.78 5.16 1.88
CA LEU A 91 1.31 4.34 0.76
C LEU A 91 1.19 5.27 -0.45
N SER A 92 1.73 4.86 -1.59
CA SER A 92 1.52 5.55 -2.87
C SER A 92 1.30 4.52 -3.98
N HIS A 93 0.72 4.94 -5.09
CA HIS A 93 0.49 4.09 -6.26
C HIS A 93 0.53 4.91 -7.53
N SER A 94 1.03 4.33 -8.62
CA SER A 94 1.03 4.97 -9.93
C SER A 94 1.02 3.93 -11.03
N TYR A 95 0.18 4.16 -12.04
CA TYR A 95 0.00 3.26 -13.17
C TYR A 95 -0.28 1.82 -12.71
N ASP A 96 0.64 0.88 -12.91
CA ASP A 96 0.49 -0.53 -12.50
C ASP A 96 1.43 -0.86 -11.32
N TYR A 97 1.76 0.13 -10.48
CA TYR A 97 2.65 -0.01 -9.33
C TYR A 97 2.02 0.49 -8.03
N ALA A 98 2.32 -0.22 -6.94
CA ALA A 98 2.07 0.20 -5.56
C ALA A 98 3.39 0.33 -4.81
N ALA A 99 3.53 1.35 -3.98
CA ALA A 99 4.70 1.61 -3.15
C ALA A 99 4.27 1.73 -1.68
N VAL A 100 5.04 1.11 -0.80
CA VAL A 100 4.84 1.18 0.65
C VAL A 100 6.18 1.43 1.33
N ILE A 101 6.21 2.37 2.25
CA ILE A 101 7.33 2.59 3.16
C ILE A 101 6.84 2.39 4.60
N VAL A 102 7.64 1.68 5.39
CA VAL A 102 7.37 1.39 6.80
C VAL A 102 8.57 1.87 7.62
N GLY A 103 8.33 2.72 8.61
CA GLY A 103 9.31 3.18 9.59
C GLY A 103 8.91 2.75 11.00
N LYS A 104 9.84 2.18 11.77
CA LYS A 104 9.60 1.75 13.16
C LYS A 104 9.59 2.91 14.15
N THR A 105 10.49 3.87 13.96
CA THR A 105 10.79 4.92 14.95
C THR A 105 10.50 6.34 14.44
N ARG A 106 10.41 6.54 13.13
CA ARG A 106 10.29 7.86 12.51
C ARG A 106 9.12 7.92 11.53
N LYS A 107 8.54 9.12 11.39
CA LYS A 107 7.55 9.40 10.33
C LYS A 107 8.22 9.24 8.96
N VAL A 108 7.51 8.59 8.04
CA VAL A 108 7.99 8.28 6.69
C VAL A 108 7.00 8.78 5.64
N GLY A 109 7.50 8.97 4.42
CA GLY A 109 6.73 9.38 3.24
C GLY A 109 7.30 8.70 2.00
N VAL A 110 6.43 8.23 1.12
CA VAL A 110 6.79 7.73 -0.20
C VAL A 110 5.84 8.30 -1.23
N ASP A 111 6.37 8.65 -2.39
CA ASP A 111 5.58 8.97 -3.56
C ASP A 111 6.17 8.27 -4.79
N ILE A 112 5.30 7.79 -5.68
CA ILE A 112 5.68 7.15 -6.94
C ILE A 112 4.84 7.76 -8.05
N GLU A 113 5.50 8.16 -9.13
CA GLU A 113 4.84 8.73 -10.30
C GLU A 113 5.40 8.14 -11.59
N LEU A 114 4.52 7.86 -12.56
CA LEU A 114 4.94 7.58 -13.93
C LEU A 114 5.40 8.89 -14.58
N ILE A 115 6.68 8.95 -14.95
CA ILE A 115 7.24 10.08 -15.70
C ILE A 115 6.56 10.17 -17.07
N LYS A 116 5.67 11.15 -17.23
CA LYS A 116 5.08 11.51 -18.52
C LYS A 116 5.88 12.67 -19.10
N HIS A 117 6.39 12.49 -20.32
CA HIS A 117 6.96 13.61 -21.05
C HIS A 117 5.83 14.62 -21.31
N LYS A 118 5.98 15.84 -20.79
CA LYS A 118 5.11 16.95 -21.22
C LYS A 118 5.34 17.16 -22.70
N ILE A 119 4.25 17.12 -23.49
CA ILE A 119 4.28 17.63 -24.85
C ILE A 119 4.66 19.11 -24.72
N LYS A 120 5.82 19.49 -25.27
CA LYS A 120 6.16 20.90 -25.47
C LYS A 120 5.27 21.38 -26.61
N THR A 121 4.27 22.19 -26.29
CA THR A 121 3.56 23.01 -27.27
C THR A 121 4.30 24.33 -27.43
#